data_AF-A0A078K243-F1
#
_entry.id   AF-A0A078K243-F1
#
_cell.length_a   1.000
_cell.length_b   1.000
_cell.length_c   1.000
_cell.angle_alpha   90.00
_cell.angle_beta   90.00
_cell.angle_gamma   90.00
#
_symmetry.space_group_name_H-M   'P 1'
#
loop_
_entity.id
_entity.type
_entity.pdbx_description
1 polymer ?
#
loop_
_entity_poly.entity_id
_entity_poly.type
_entity_poly.pdbx_seq_one_letter_code
_entity_poly.pdbx_strand_id
1 'polypeptide(L)'
;MKRANKLKHTIFLQSLRYFNTSLIKSKIDVLENYAKKNQLHKLRMDNLFEVFKLSKTEEDYKLSLHLLNVYYNFGRNLNTQQDVNLFFALILRTNQLNEAKDLLKYFNGWLLCPPSNKYILLCMEEFFKKKQYYDVREIFSFIRQNSQIQLESAFYTITIKSMIMLEKNSIEEAMIIYDDSYNMSIYLTNEIHNLLLENNLYNYYHEKLEKPENLEKLDTYEKNIKTIIIRLINESIKNRRYVKLSSKSLSLFAWTNIYFDLKDIISKSNHNLIDIEECNGWLDILKLSCLYNQIAECYSNYFSEKFKDVLKDMKDDEDAIKALEYINTYFGDES
;
A
#
# COMPACT_ATOMS: atom_id res chain seq x y z
N MET A 1 -35.91 -20.06 5.77
CA MET A 1 -35.17 -20.41 4.53
C MET A 1 -33.71 -19.92 4.48
N LYS A 2 -33.33 -18.73 4.98
CA LYS A 2 -31.93 -18.24 4.95
C LYS A 2 -30.90 -19.14 5.69
N ARG A 3 -31.25 -19.74 6.84
CA ARG A 3 -30.36 -20.66 7.59
C ARG A 3 -30.09 -22.00 6.88
N ALA A 4 -31.10 -22.57 6.21
CA ALA A 4 -30.96 -23.86 5.51
C ALA A 4 -30.10 -23.74 4.24
N ASN A 5 -30.20 -22.63 3.50
CA ASN A 5 -29.33 -22.36 2.35
C ASN A 5 -27.89 -22.10 2.75
N LYS A 6 -27.66 -21.44 3.89
CA LYS A 6 -26.31 -21.23 4.45
C LYS A 6 -25.66 -22.57 4.86
N LEU A 7 -26.41 -23.45 5.51
CA LEU A 7 -25.95 -24.80 5.89
C LEU A 7 -25.63 -25.68 4.67
N LYS A 8 -26.51 -25.73 3.67
CA LYS A 8 -26.26 -26.49 2.43
C LYS A 8 -25.03 -25.99 1.67
N HIS A 9 -24.81 -24.68 1.63
CA HIS A 9 -23.63 -24.08 1.02
C HIS A 9 -22.34 -24.43 1.80
N THR A 10 -22.39 -24.41 3.14
CA THR A 10 -21.24 -24.81 3.98
C THR A 10 -20.90 -26.29 3.81
N ILE A 11 -21.90 -27.18 3.76
CA ILE A 11 -21.70 -28.63 3.56
C ILE A 11 -21.12 -28.91 2.17
N PHE A 12 -21.61 -28.21 1.13
CA PHE A 12 -21.08 -28.34 -0.23
C PHE A 12 -19.64 -27.83 -0.36
N LEU A 13 -19.31 -26.73 0.31
CA LEU A 13 -17.92 -26.24 0.38
C LEU A 13 -17.00 -27.19 1.15
N GLN A 14 -17.49 -27.82 2.22
CA GLN A 14 -16.75 -28.82 2.97
C GLN A 14 -16.50 -30.08 2.12
N SER A 15 -17.52 -30.61 1.43
CA SER A 15 -17.35 -31.79 0.57
C SER A 15 -16.39 -31.55 -0.59
N LEU A 16 -16.43 -30.36 -1.21
CA LEU A 16 -15.46 -29.94 -2.22
C LEU A 16 -14.03 -29.82 -1.67
N ARG A 17 -13.85 -29.37 -0.43
CA ARG A 17 -12.53 -29.32 0.22
C ARG A 17 -11.98 -30.73 0.43
N TYR A 18 -12.77 -31.62 1.03
CA TYR A 18 -12.36 -33.02 1.26
C TYR A 18 -12.02 -33.76 -0.04
N PHE A 19 -12.78 -33.51 -1.12
CA PHE A 19 -12.52 -34.10 -2.43
C PHE A 19 -11.19 -33.62 -3.05
N ASN A 20 -10.83 -32.35 -2.87
CA ASN A 20 -9.56 -31.83 -3.38
C ASN A 20 -8.36 -32.39 -2.60
N THR A 21 -8.46 -32.50 -1.27
CA THR A 21 -7.38 -33.04 -0.44
C THR A 21 -7.12 -34.52 -0.72
N SER A 22 -8.15 -35.34 -0.95
CA SER A 22 -7.95 -36.75 -1.32
C SER A 22 -7.29 -36.92 -2.69
N LEU A 23 -7.65 -36.10 -3.68
CA LEU A 23 -7.00 -36.05 -4.98
C LEU A 23 -5.52 -35.66 -4.85
N ILE A 24 -5.21 -34.66 -4.01
CA ILE A 24 -3.83 -34.23 -3.72
C ILE A 24 -3.03 -35.37 -3.10
N LYS A 25 -3.57 -36.05 -2.07
CA LYS A 25 -2.91 -37.22 -1.45
C LYS A 25 -2.61 -38.31 -2.47
N SER A 26 -3.59 -38.67 -3.30
CA SER A 26 -3.40 -39.66 -4.36
C SER A 26 -2.31 -39.27 -5.37
N LYS A 27 -2.25 -38.00 -5.78
CA LYS A 27 -1.16 -37.50 -6.65
C LYS A 27 0.20 -37.59 -5.95
N ILE A 28 0.28 -37.21 -4.68
CA ILE A 28 1.51 -37.28 -3.89
C ILE A 28 1.99 -38.74 -3.76
N ASP A 29 1.10 -39.68 -3.45
CA ASP A 29 1.43 -41.11 -3.32
C ASP A 29 2.05 -41.65 -4.62
N VAL A 30 1.52 -41.26 -5.78
CA VAL A 30 2.06 -41.66 -7.09
C VAL A 30 3.49 -41.11 -7.29
N LEU A 31 3.70 -39.83 -6.97
CA LEU A 31 4.99 -39.17 -7.13
C LEU A 31 6.04 -39.72 -6.15
N GLU A 32 5.66 -39.98 -4.90
CA GLU A 32 6.51 -40.65 -3.92
C GLU A 32 6.89 -42.06 -4.38
N ASN A 33 5.96 -42.81 -4.97
CA ASN A 33 6.25 -44.15 -5.49
C ASN A 33 7.25 -44.10 -6.64
N TYR A 34 7.21 -43.06 -7.50
CA TYR A 34 8.26 -42.85 -8.49
C TYR A 34 9.61 -42.56 -7.84
N ALA A 35 9.62 -41.72 -6.81
CA ALA A 35 10.82 -41.39 -6.05
C ALA A 35 11.44 -42.63 -5.37
N LYS A 36 10.64 -43.42 -4.64
CA LYS A 36 11.05 -44.68 -4.00
C LYS A 36 11.59 -45.72 -4.99
N LYS A 37 11.08 -45.73 -6.23
CA LYS A 37 11.55 -46.62 -7.31
C LYS A 37 12.69 -46.02 -8.15
N ASN A 38 13.26 -44.88 -7.75
CA ASN A 38 14.30 -44.14 -8.49
C ASN A 38 13.90 -43.81 -9.95
N GLN A 39 12.61 -43.63 -10.23
CA GLN A 39 12.09 -43.28 -11.55
C GLN A 39 12.14 -41.75 -11.79
N LEU A 40 13.33 -41.15 -11.66
CA LEU A 40 13.52 -39.69 -11.65
C LEU A 40 13.08 -38.96 -12.93
N HIS A 41 12.96 -39.68 -14.06
CA HIS A 41 12.44 -39.14 -15.32
C HIS A 41 10.92 -38.86 -15.28
N LYS A 42 10.20 -39.49 -14.34
CA LYS A 42 8.77 -39.26 -14.09
C LYS A 42 8.51 -38.19 -13.02
N LEU A 43 9.52 -37.87 -12.22
CA LEU A 43 9.46 -36.84 -11.18
C LEU A 43 9.77 -35.46 -11.80
N ARG A 44 8.84 -34.97 -12.63
CA ARG A 44 8.92 -33.67 -13.33
C ARG A 44 8.37 -32.55 -12.44
N MET A 45 8.98 -31.37 -12.49
CA MET A 45 8.54 -30.19 -11.72
C MET A 45 7.08 -29.80 -12.02
N ASP A 46 6.61 -30.00 -13.25
CA ASP A 46 5.21 -29.75 -13.62
C ASP A 46 4.22 -30.48 -12.72
N ASN A 47 4.52 -31.72 -12.33
CA ASN A 47 3.67 -32.52 -11.46
C ASN A 47 3.60 -31.94 -10.03
N LEU A 48 4.71 -31.42 -9.52
CA LEU A 48 4.75 -30.68 -8.25
C LEU A 48 3.89 -29.42 -8.34
N PHE A 49 4.03 -28.65 -9.42
CA PHE A 49 3.28 -27.41 -9.61
C PHE A 49 1.78 -27.63 -9.83
N GLU A 50 1.37 -28.75 -10.41
CA GLU A 50 -0.04 -29.15 -10.43
C GLU A 50 -0.59 -29.35 -9.03
N VAL A 51 0.15 -30.01 -8.14
CA VAL A 51 -0.25 -30.17 -6.73
C VAL A 51 -0.38 -28.80 -6.07
N PHE A 52 0.61 -27.92 -6.25
CA PHE A 52 0.56 -26.56 -5.71
C PHE A 52 -0.68 -25.77 -6.16
N LYS A 53 -1.09 -25.91 -7.42
CA LYS A 53 -2.29 -25.24 -7.97
C LYS A 53 -3.60 -25.75 -7.36
N LEU A 54 -3.66 -27.02 -6.97
CA LEU A 54 -4.85 -27.65 -6.40
C LEU A 54 -5.03 -27.31 -4.91
N SER A 55 -3.94 -27.10 -4.19
CA SER A 55 -3.91 -26.84 -2.74
C SER A 55 -4.62 -25.54 -2.35
N LYS A 56 -5.55 -25.63 -1.38
CA LYS A 56 -6.37 -24.49 -0.92
C LYS A 56 -6.49 -24.40 0.59
N THR A 57 -6.07 -25.43 1.33
CA THR A 57 -6.18 -25.49 2.78
C THR A 57 -4.81 -25.62 3.45
N GLU A 58 -4.77 -25.44 4.77
CA GLU A 58 -3.56 -25.68 5.57
C GLU A 58 -3.09 -27.14 5.49
N GLU A 59 -4.01 -28.11 5.45
CA GLU A 59 -3.64 -29.51 5.27
C GLU A 59 -2.97 -29.74 3.91
N ASP A 60 -3.53 -29.16 2.84
CA ASP A 60 -2.94 -29.25 1.51
C ASP A 60 -1.56 -28.58 1.46
N TYR A 61 -1.36 -27.48 2.20
CA TYR A 61 -0.06 -26.83 2.32
C TYR A 61 0.98 -27.78 2.94
N LYS A 62 0.67 -28.42 4.07
CA LYS A 62 1.57 -29.38 4.73
C LYS A 62 1.92 -30.55 3.81
N LEU A 63 0.93 -31.07 3.08
CA LEU A 63 1.14 -32.12 2.07
C LEU A 63 2.02 -31.65 0.91
N SER A 64 1.80 -30.41 0.44
CA SER A 64 2.60 -29.81 -0.64
C SER A 64 4.05 -29.57 -0.21
N LEU A 65 4.28 -29.16 1.04
CA LEU A 65 5.62 -29.04 1.64
C LEU A 65 6.31 -30.40 1.77
N HIS A 66 5.58 -31.43 2.18
CA HIS A 66 6.11 -32.79 2.21
C HIS A 66 6.60 -33.23 0.84
N LEU A 67 5.77 -33.03 -0.19
CA LEU A 67 6.14 -33.34 -1.57
C LEU A 67 7.34 -32.51 -2.04
N LEU A 68 7.41 -31.22 -1.71
CA LEU A 68 8.56 -30.37 -2.03
C LEU A 68 9.86 -30.92 -1.42
N ASN A 69 9.82 -31.37 -0.17
CA ASN A 69 10.97 -31.99 0.49
C ASN A 69 11.41 -33.28 -0.22
N VAL A 70 10.46 -34.10 -0.69
CA VAL A 70 10.79 -35.27 -1.53
C VAL A 70 11.55 -34.82 -2.78
N TYR A 71 11.06 -33.80 -3.50
CA TYR A 71 11.74 -33.28 -4.69
C TYR A 71 13.17 -32.79 -4.36
N TYR A 72 13.37 -32.04 -3.28
CA TYR A 72 14.68 -31.57 -2.83
C TYR A 72 15.63 -32.73 -2.51
N ASN A 73 15.16 -33.77 -1.82
CA ASN A 73 15.96 -34.96 -1.49
C ASN A 73 16.46 -35.71 -2.75
N PHE A 74 15.77 -35.56 -3.88
CA PHE A 74 16.17 -36.10 -5.18
C PHE A 74 16.82 -35.07 -6.10
N GLY A 75 17.31 -33.95 -5.56
CA GLY A 75 18.05 -32.91 -6.29
C GLY A 75 17.20 -32.07 -7.25
N ARG A 76 15.88 -32.03 -7.07
CA ARG A 76 14.95 -31.21 -7.85
C ARG A 76 14.56 -29.96 -7.06
N ASN A 77 15.37 -28.91 -7.19
CA ASN A 77 15.19 -27.66 -6.47
C ASN A 77 14.33 -26.66 -7.26
N LEU A 78 13.79 -25.65 -6.55
CA LEU A 78 13.17 -24.47 -7.19
C LEU A 78 14.28 -23.60 -7.77
N ASN A 79 14.47 -23.65 -9.09
CA ASN A 79 15.66 -23.08 -9.74
C ASN A 79 15.40 -21.72 -10.40
N THR A 80 14.14 -21.41 -10.69
CA THR A 80 13.76 -20.17 -11.35
C THR A 80 12.88 -19.31 -10.46
N GLN A 81 12.84 -18.00 -10.74
CA GLN A 81 11.91 -17.09 -10.05
C GLN A 81 10.45 -17.51 -10.26
N GLN A 82 10.13 -18.16 -11.40
CA GLN A 82 8.79 -18.68 -11.65
C GLN A 82 8.44 -19.84 -10.70
N ASP A 83 9.38 -20.73 -10.42
CA ASP A 83 9.20 -21.84 -9.47
C ASP A 83 8.96 -21.29 -8.06
N VAL A 84 9.77 -20.32 -7.64
CA VAL A 84 9.62 -19.62 -6.37
C VAL A 84 8.29 -18.89 -6.28
N ASN A 85 7.86 -18.20 -7.35
CA ASN A 85 6.56 -17.54 -7.42
C ASN A 85 5.39 -18.53 -7.27
N LEU A 86 5.47 -19.72 -7.88
CA LEU A 86 4.44 -20.74 -7.76
C LEU A 86 4.35 -21.30 -6.34
N PHE A 87 5.50 -21.50 -5.69
CA PHE A 87 5.56 -21.90 -4.29
C PHE A 87 5.03 -20.81 -3.36
N PHE A 88 5.41 -19.55 -3.58
CA PHE A 88 4.89 -18.43 -2.79
C PHE A 88 3.38 -18.23 -2.98
N ALA A 89 2.89 -18.40 -4.21
CA ALA A 89 1.45 -18.35 -4.50
C ALA A 89 0.68 -19.46 -3.78
N LEU A 90 1.26 -20.64 -3.58
CA LEU A 90 0.70 -21.70 -2.75
C LEU A 90 0.55 -21.24 -1.29
N ILE A 91 1.60 -20.66 -0.70
CA ILE A 91 1.60 -20.15 0.68
C ILE A 91 0.46 -19.13 0.85
N LEU A 92 0.38 -18.14 -0.04
CA LEU A 92 -0.66 -17.11 0.00
C LEU A 92 -2.08 -17.69 -0.19
N ARG A 93 -2.26 -18.61 -1.16
CA ARG A 93 -3.58 -19.22 -1.43
C ARG A 93 -4.11 -20.06 -0.26
N THR A 94 -3.20 -20.70 0.47
CA THR A 94 -3.51 -21.50 1.66
C THR A 94 -3.54 -20.66 2.94
N ASN A 95 -3.41 -19.33 2.82
CA ASN A 95 -3.47 -18.33 3.89
C ASN A 95 -2.44 -18.58 5.01
N GLN A 96 -1.25 -19.07 4.66
CA GLN A 96 -0.14 -19.31 5.58
C GLN A 96 0.77 -18.08 5.65
N LEU A 97 0.22 -16.95 6.13
CA LEU A 97 0.92 -15.65 6.03
C LEU A 97 2.20 -15.56 6.89
N ASN A 98 2.24 -16.20 8.05
CA ASN A 98 3.45 -16.22 8.88
C ASN A 98 4.60 -16.95 8.16
N GLU A 99 4.30 -18.07 7.50
CA GLU A 99 5.26 -18.79 6.65
C GLU A 99 5.73 -17.93 5.48
N ALA A 100 4.83 -17.15 4.87
CA ALA A 100 5.21 -16.20 3.81
C ALA A 100 6.21 -15.15 4.33
N LYS A 101 5.97 -14.62 5.53
CA LYS A 101 6.85 -13.65 6.19
C LYS A 101 8.22 -14.26 6.51
N ASP A 102 8.24 -15.45 7.12
CA ASP A 102 9.48 -16.16 7.46
C ASP A 102 10.27 -16.53 6.20
N LEU A 103 9.60 -16.94 5.13
CA LEU A 103 10.25 -17.18 3.86
C LEU A 103 10.91 -15.90 3.33
N LEU A 104 10.23 -14.75 3.34
CA LEU A 104 10.83 -13.48 2.89
C LEU A 104 12.03 -13.06 3.74
N LYS A 105 12.02 -13.39 5.03
CA LYS A 105 13.14 -13.11 5.94
C LYS A 105 14.36 -14.00 5.67
N TYR A 106 14.12 -15.29 5.36
CA TYR A 106 15.16 -16.30 5.32
C TYR A 106 15.40 -16.93 3.94
N PHE A 107 14.80 -16.41 2.86
CA PHE A 107 14.85 -17.07 1.55
C PHE A 107 16.29 -17.28 1.06
N ASN A 108 17.23 -16.38 1.35
CA ASN A 108 18.65 -16.53 0.96
C ASN A 108 19.29 -17.84 1.46
N GLY A 109 18.77 -18.42 2.54
CA GLY A 109 19.27 -19.68 3.09
C GLY A 109 18.72 -20.93 2.40
N TRP A 110 17.62 -20.83 1.63
CA TRP A 110 16.89 -21.98 1.11
C TRP A 110 16.51 -21.89 -0.38
N LEU A 111 16.33 -20.68 -0.90
CA LEU A 111 15.95 -20.38 -2.27
C LEU A 111 17.07 -19.64 -3.00
N LEU A 112 17.19 -19.88 -4.30
CA LEU A 112 18.20 -19.23 -5.14
C LEU A 112 17.89 -17.77 -5.47
N CYS A 113 16.62 -17.37 -5.36
CA CYS A 113 16.15 -16.01 -5.64
C CYS A 113 14.86 -15.72 -4.84
N PRO A 114 14.52 -14.44 -4.61
CA PRO A 114 13.28 -14.07 -3.93
C PRO A 114 12.05 -14.31 -4.83
N PRO A 115 10.85 -14.38 -4.23
CA PRO A 115 9.62 -14.16 -4.97
C PRO A 115 9.66 -12.80 -5.69
N SER A 116 8.99 -12.70 -6.83
CA SER A 116 8.91 -11.43 -7.56
C SER A 116 8.14 -10.35 -6.78
N ASN A 117 8.46 -9.09 -7.05
CA ASN A 117 7.87 -7.93 -6.36
C ASN A 117 6.35 -7.94 -6.32
N LYS A 118 5.71 -8.40 -7.40
CA LYS A 118 4.25 -8.58 -7.47
C LYS A 118 3.70 -9.46 -6.34
N TYR A 119 4.34 -10.61 -6.08
CA TYR A 119 3.86 -11.54 -5.06
C TYR A 119 4.19 -11.06 -3.64
N ILE A 120 5.34 -10.41 -3.47
CA ILE A 120 5.69 -9.78 -2.19
C ILE A 120 4.67 -8.68 -1.85
N LEU A 121 4.32 -7.83 -2.82
CA LEU A 121 3.32 -6.79 -2.64
C LEU A 121 1.95 -7.37 -2.29
N LEU A 122 1.52 -8.45 -2.98
CA LEU A 122 0.29 -9.16 -2.64
C LEU A 122 0.32 -9.70 -1.18
N CYS A 123 1.46 -10.19 -0.71
CA CYS A 123 1.61 -10.61 0.69
C CYS A 123 1.39 -9.44 1.66
N MET A 124 2.05 -8.30 1.40
CA MET A 124 1.90 -7.08 2.21
C MET A 124 0.45 -6.58 2.20
N GLU A 125 -0.24 -6.64 1.05
CA GLU A 125 -1.66 -6.31 0.92
C GLU A 125 -2.56 -7.22 1.76
N GLU A 126 -2.27 -8.52 1.84
CA GLU A 126 -3.04 -9.44 2.69
C GLU A 126 -2.85 -9.14 4.19
N PHE A 127 -1.63 -8.83 4.64
CA PHE A 127 -1.39 -8.36 6.01
C PHE A 127 -2.09 -7.03 6.29
N PHE A 128 -2.04 -6.08 5.35
CA PHE A 128 -2.74 -4.79 5.45
C PHE A 128 -4.27 -4.98 5.60
N LYS A 129 -4.89 -5.81 4.76
CA LYS A 129 -6.35 -6.13 4.84
C LYS A 129 -6.73 -6.74 6.19
N LYS A 130 -5.83 -7.52 6.80
CA LYS A 130 -6.02 -8.12 8.13
C LYS A 130 -5.68 -7.16 9.29
N LYS A 131 -5.37 -5.90 9.00
CA LYS A 131 -4.97 -4.86 9.96
C LYS A 131 -3.68 -5.19 10.73
N GLN A 132 -2.82 -5.99 10.13
CA GLN A 132 -1.53 -6.41 10.70
C GLN A 132 -0.41 -5.46 10.24
N TYR A 133 -0.50 -4.19 10.63
CA TYR A 133 0.35 -3.12 10.07
C TYR A 133 1.84 -3.24 10.45
N TYR A 134 2.14 -3.74 11.65
CA TYR A 134 3.53 -3.99 12.06
C TYR A 134 4.17 -5.11 11.24
N ASP A 135 3.42 -6.15 10.88
CA ASP A 135 3.91 -7.21 10.00
C ASP A 135 4.25 -6.66 8.60
N VAL A 136 3.47 -5.69 8.09
CA VAL A 136 3.80 -4.99 6.83
C VAL A 136 5.13 -4.23 6.95
N ARG A 137 5.35 -3.51 8.06
CA ARG A 137 6.62 -2.80 8.31
C ARG A 137 7.80 -3.77 8.45
N GLU A 138 7.59 -4.89 9.11
CA GLU A 138 8.61 -5.92 9.29
C GLU A 138 9.02 -6.51 7.93
N ILE A 139 8.05 -6.88 7.09
CA ILE A 139 8.30 -7.35 5.73
C ILE A 139 9.05 -6.29 4.90
N PHE A 140 8.61 -5.03 4.98
CA PHE A 140 9.30 -3.93 4.32
C PHE A 140 10.77 -3.84 4.75
N SER A 141 11.07 -4.02 6.05
CA SER A 141 12.44 -4.00 6.56
C SER A 141 13.32 -5.11 5.94
N PHE A 142 12.77 -6.31 5.74
CA PHE A 142 13.50 -7.42 5.11
C PHE A 142 13.80 -7.12 3.64
N ILE A 143 12.81 -6.59 2.92
CA ILE A 143 12.95 -6.19 1.52
C ILE A 143 13.99 -5.08 1.38
N ARG A 144 13.92 -4.07 2.24
CA ARG A 144 14.81 -2.89 2.26
C ARG A 144 16.28 -3.24 2.51
N GLN A 145 16.55 -4.31 3.27
CA GLN A 145 17.89 -4.79 3.58
C GLN A 145 18.46 -5.74 2.52
N ASN A 146 17.63 -6.25 1.60
CA ASN A 146 18.03 -7.28 0.66
C ASN A 146 18.28 -6.72 -0.75
N SER A 147 19.52 -6.82 -1.24
CA SER A 147 19.92 -6.31 -2.54
C SER A 147 19.38 -7.10 -3.74
N GLN A 148 18.88 -8.33 -3.54
CA GLN A 148 18.30 -9.13 -4.62
C GLN A 148 16.86 -8.70 -4.95
N ILE A 149 16.21 -7.94 -4.08
CA ILE A 149 14.87 -7.41 -4.29
C ILE A 149 14.99 -5.96 -4.73
N GLN A 150 14.56 -5.68 -5.96
CA GLN A 150 14.53 -4.30 -6.45
C GLN A 150 13.44 -3.52 -5.69
N LEU A 151 13.84 -2.45 -5.01
CA LEU A 151 12.90 -1.58 -4.32
C LEU A 151 12.08 -0.77 -5.32
N GLU A 152 10.77 -0.74 -5.10
CA GLU A 152 9.79 -0.04 -5.92
C GLU A 152 8.89 0.85 -5.06
N SER A 153 8.35 1.90 -5.68
CA SER A 153 7.42 2.85 -5.05
C SER A 153 6.21 2.17 -4.38
N ALA A 154 5.75 1.03 -4.92
CA ALA A 154 4.63 0.29 -4.38
C ALA A 154 4.88 -0.25 -2.96
N PHE A 155 6.11 -0.68 -2.63
CA PHE A 155 6.45 -1.15 -1.29
C PHE A 155 6.40 -0.02 -0.26
N TYR A 156 6.88 1.17 -0.62
CA TYR A 156 6.76 2.36 0.22
C TYR A 156 5.31 2.79 0.39
N THR A 157 4.54 2.78 -0.70
CA THR A 157 3.12 3.16 -0.72
C THR A 157 2.31 2.35 0.30
N ILE A 158 2.39 1.02 0.26
CA ILE A 158 1.64 0.19 1.20
C ILE A 158 2.16 0.30 2.64
N THR A 159 3.46 0.47 2.81
CA THR A 159 4.07 0.60 4.15
C THR A 159 3.66 1.91 4.80
N ILE A 160 3.73 3.04 4.09
CA ILE A 160 3.26 4.35 4.57
C ILE A 160 1.78 4.29 4.93
N LYS A 161 0.93 3.73 4.06
CA LYS A 161 -0.50 3.51 4.34
C LYS A 161 -0.70 2.70 5.62
N SER A 162 0.12 1.67 5.85
CA SER A 162 0.07 0.86 7.07
C SER A 162 0.46 1.65 8.32
N MET A 163 1.50 2.49 8.23
CA MET A 163 1.98 3.28 9.37
C MET A 163 0.97 4.34 9.81
N ILE A 164 0.27 4.95 8.87
CA ILE A 164 -0.80 5.93 9.17
C ILE A 164 -1.97 5.27 9.93
N MET A 165 -2.19 3.96 9.75
CA MET A 165 -3.25 3.21 10.42
C MET A 165 -2.89 2.76 11.86
N LEU A 166 -1.68 3.06 12.33
CA LEU A 166 -1.29 2.77 13.72
C LEU A 166 -2.01 3.69 14.71
N GLU A 167 -2.27 3.19 15.91
CA GLU A 167 -2.93 3.97 16.97
C GLU A 167 -2.00 5.00 17.62
N LYS A 168 -0.68 4.74 17.59
CA LYS A 168 0.35 5.56 18.23
C LYS A 168 1.45 5.88 17.24
N ASN A 169 1.97 7.11 17.32
CA ASN A 169 3.11 7.61 16.52
C ASN A 169 2.95 7.38 15.01
N SER A 170 1.70 7.35 14.52
CA SER A 170 1.40 6.96 13.14
C SER A 170 2.06 7.86 12.10
N ILE A 171 2.06 9.18 12.35
CA ILE A 171 2.70 10.16 11.47
C ILE A 171 4.21 10.05 11.51
N GLU A 172 4.81 9.93 12.70
CA GLU A 172 6.26 9.79 12.87
C GLU A 172 6.76 8.54 12.12
N GLU A 173 6.11 7.41 12.33
CA GLU A 173 6.47 6.14 11.68
C GLU A 173 6.28 6.20 10.15
N ALA A 174 5.27 6.92 9.67
CA ALA A 174 5.02 7.11 8.25
C ALA A 174 6.06 8.05 7.61
N MET A 175 6.43 9.14 8.30
CA MET A 175 7.44 10.09 7.84
C MET A 175 8.84 9.46 7.79
N ILE A 176 9.18 8.55 8.70
CA ILE A 176 10.45 7.78 8.62
C ILE A 176 10.54 7.00 7.30
N ILE A 177 9.45 6.33 6.90
CA ILE A 177 9.41 5.55 5.64
C ILE A 177 9.39 6.49 4.42
N TYR A 178 8.70 7.62 4.54
CA TYR A 178 8.69 8.66 3.53
C TYR A 178 10.09 9.20 3.27
N ASP A 179 10.83 9.60 4.31
CA ASP A 179 12.19 10.13 4.17
C ASP A 179 13.17 9.06 3.66
N ASP A 180 13.03 7.80 4.08
CA ASP A 180 13.82 6.70 3.52
C ASP A 180 13.64 6.56 2.01
N SER A 181 12.41 6.72 1.48
CA SER A 181 12.20 6.67 0.03
C SER A 181 12.96 7.77 -0.71
N TYR A 182 13.07 8.97 -0.13
CA TYR A 182 13.85 10.06 -0.71
C TYR A 182 15.33 9.71 -0.73
N ASN A 183 15.86 9.21 0.40
CA ASN A 183 17.25 8.78 0.53
C ASN A 183 17.60 7.65 -0.45
N MET A 184 16.63 6.79 -0.75
CA MET A 184 16.76 5.71 -1.74
C MET A 184 16.48 6.15 -3.18
N SER A 185 16.22 7.43 -3.43
CA SER A 185 15.89 7.98 -4.75
C SER A 185 14.66 7.32 -5.38
N ILE A 186 13.66 6.99 -4.56
CA ILE A 186 12.41 6.36 -4.96
C ILE A 186 11.30 7.42 -4.95
N TYR A 187 10.82 7.71 -6.15
CA TYR A 187 9.69 8.62 -6.37
C TYR A 187 8.37 8.00 -5.88
N LEU A 188 7.59 8.78 -5.16
CA LEU A 188 6.27 8.38 -4.65
C LEU A 188 5.16 8.98 -5.52
N THR A 189 3.99 8.36 -5.46
CA THR A 189 2.81 8.86 -6.17
C THR A 189 2.21 10.07 -5.46
N ASN A 190 1.51 10.93 -6.21
CA ASN A 190 0.78 12.08 -5.65
C ASN A 190 -0.23 11.65 -4.57
N GLU A 191 -0.78 10.43 -4.69
CA GLU A 191 -1.69 9.86 -3.68
C GLU A 191 -1.01 9.78 -2.30
N ILE A 192 0.24 9.32 -2.23
CA ILE A 192 0.96 9.19 -0.96
C ILE A 192 1.37 10.54 -0.39
N HIS A 193 1.83 11.45 -1.25
CA HIS A 193 2.11 12.83 -0.84
C HIS A 193 0.88 13.50 -0.25
N ASN A 194 -0.27 13.39 -0.93
CA ASN A 194 -1.53 13.97 -0.48
C ASN A 194 -2.02 13.32 0.82
N LEU A 195 -1.90 11.99 0.95
CA LEU A 195 -2.28 11.27 2.16
C LEU A 195 -1.48 11.76 3.38
N LEU A 196 -0.16 11.90 3.25
CA LEU A 196 0.67 12.39 4.33
C LEU A 196 0.41 13.87 4.64
N LEU A 197 0.25 14.70 3.61
CA LEU A 197 -0.03 16.12 3.77
C LEU A 197 -1.36 16.35 4.52
N GLU A 198 -2.42 15.66 4.11
CA GLU A 198 -3.73 15.72 4.75
C GLU A 198 -3.68 15.32 6.23
N ASN A 199 -2.97 14.24 6.55
CA ASN A 199 -2.85 13.79 7.94
C ASN A 199 -2.00 14.73 8.80
N ASN A 200 -0.92 15.32 8.26
CA ASN A 200 -0.14 16.32 8.99
C ASN A 200 -0.92 17.62 9.19
N LEU A 201 -1.65 18.11 8.19
CA LEU A 201 -2.52 19.30 8.31
C LEU A 201 -3.62 19.10 9.34
N TYR A 202 -4.29 17.94 9.31
CA TYR A 202 -5.33 17.60 10.27
C TYR A 202 -4.79 17.58 11.71
N ASN A 203 -3.66 16.91 11.93
CA ASN A 203 -3.07 16.85 13.26
C ASN A 203 -2.53 18.21 13.73
N TYR A 204 -1.98 19.02 12.82
CA TYR A 204 -1.57 20.39 13.12
C TYR A 204 -2.77 21.24 13.57
N TYR A 205 -3.90 21.15 12.86
CA TYR A 205 -5.13 21.87 13.21
C TYR A 205 -5.63 21.51 14.61
N HIS A 206 -5.76 20.21 14.90
CA HIS A 206 -6.24 19.76 16.21
C HIS A 206 -5.28 20.08 17.35
N GLU A 207 -3.96 19.89 17.16
CA GLU A 207 -2.99 20.24 18.20
C GLU A 207 -2.99 21.76 18.47
N LYS A 208 -3.15 22.59 17.42
CA LYS A 208 -3.25 24.04 17.56
C LYS A 208 -4.52 24.49 18.31
N LEU A 209 -5.64 23.78 18.14
CA LEU A 209 -6.89 24.06 18.85
C LEU A 209 -6.88 23.56 20.30
N GLU A 210 -6.44 22.33 20.54
CA GLU A 210 -6.56 21.68 21.84
C GLU A 210 -5.42 22.03 22.79
N LYS A 211 -4.19 22.17 22.28
CA LYS A 211 -2.96 22.31 23.08
C LYS A 211 -1.97 23.28 22.40
N PRO A 212 -2.32 24.57 22.29
CA PRO A 212 -1.49 25.56 21.58
C PRO A 212 -0.08 25.74 22.17
N GLU A 213 0.12 25.35 23.44
CA GLU A 213 1.40 25.44 24.13
C GLU A 213 2.40 24.35 23.71
N ASN A 214 1.96 23.32 22.98
CA ASN A 214 2.82 22.22 22.54
C ASN A 214 3.61 22.56 21.26
N LEU A 215 4.48 23.56 21.38
CA LEU A 215 5.25 24.13 20.27
C LEU A 215 6.10 23.09 19.53
N GLU A 216 6.70 22.14 20.24
CA GLU A 216 7.56 21.11 19.63
C GLU A 216 6.81 20.21 18.63
N LYS A 217 5.57 19.83 18.94
CA LYS A 217 4.74 19.05 18.02
C LYS A 217 4.26 19.89 16.84
N LEU A 218 3.87 21.14 17.08
CA LEU A 218 3.45 22.05 16.02
C LEU A 218 4.60 22.29 15.03
N ASP A 219 5.81 22.53 15.52
CA ASP A 219 7.03 22.68 14.72
C ASP A 219 7.32 21.41 13.90
N THR A 220 7.12 20.24 14.49
CA THR A 220 7.30 18.95 13.80
C THR A 220 6.32 18.80 12.63
N TYR A 221 5.03 19.06 12.85
CA TYR A 221 4.03 19.00 11.77
C TYR A 221 4.28 20.06 10.69
N GLU A 222 4.63 21.29 11.08
CA GLU A 222 4.97 22.35 10.14
C GLU A 222 6.15 21.95 9.24
N LYS A 223 7.22 21.40 9.83
CA LYS A 223 8.37 20.89 9.09
C LYS A 223 7.97 19.78 8.12
N ASN A 224 7.13 18.84 8.55
CA ASN A 224 6.63 17.77 7.70
C ASN A 224 5.82 18.32 6.52
N ILE A 225 4.87 19.23 6.78
CA ILE A 225 4.03 19.86 5.75
C ILE A 225 4.89 20.52 4.68
N LYS A 226 5.85 21.35 5.09
CA LYS A 226 6.79 22.03 4.18
C LYS A 226 7.57 21.01 3.34
N THR A 227 8.10 19.98 3.98
CA THR A 227 8.89 18.92 3.32
C THR A 227 8.06 18.16 2.29
N ILE A 228 6.83 17.77 2.63
CA ILE A 228 5.93 17.03 1.74
C ILE A 228 5.55 17.88 0.52
N ILE A 229 5.22 19.16 0.72
CA ILE A 229 4.85 20.07 -0.39
C ILE A 229 6.02 20.24 -1.35
N ILE A 230 7.22 20.59 -0.85
CA ILE A 230 8.41 20.78 -1.67
C ILE A 230 8.70 19.50 -2.47
N ARG A 231 8.63 18.34 -1.82
CA ARG A 231 8.90 17.06 -2.46
C ARG A 231 7.82 16.70 -3.48
N LEU A 232 6.54 16.88 -3.18
CA LEU A 232 5.44 16.66 -4.13
C LEU A 232 5.65 17.47 -5.41
N ILE A 233 6.02 18.75 -5.29
CA ILE A 233 6.27 19.62 -6.44
C ILE A 233 7.45 19.11 -7.28
N ASN A 234 8.56 18.75 -6.61
CA ASN A 234 9.75 18.22 -7.25
C ASN A 234 9.53 16.87 -7.94
N GLU A 235 8.72 15.98 -7.35
CA GLU A 235 8.46 14.64 -7.90
C GLU A 235 7.34 14.61 -8.95
N SER A 236 6.44 15.59 -8.96
CA SER A 236 5.33 15.68 -9.93
C SER A 236 5.81 15.93 -11.38
N ILE A 237 7.12 16.09 -11.61
CA ILE A 237 7.70 16.38 -12.93
C ILE A 237 8.40 15.16 -13.48
N LYS A 238 7.68 14.42 -14.33
CA LYS A 238 8.34 13.48 -15.24
C LYS A 238 7.93 13.59 -16.70
N ASN A 239 7.15 14.60 -17.12
CA ASN A 239 6.81 14.68 -18.55
C ASN A 239 6.46 16.03 -19.21
N ARG A 240 6.32 17.19 -18.57
CA ARG A 240 5.95 18.44 -19.30
C ARG A 240 6.51 19.71 -18.65
N ARG A 241 6.58 20.78 -19.45
CA ARG A 241 6.99 22.16 -19.09
C ARG A 241 6.18 22.80 -17.95
N TYR A 242 5.14 22.14 -17.44
CA TYR A 242 4.24 22.62 -16.39
C TYR A 242 3.87 21.47 -15.44
N VAL A 243 3.86 21.74 -14.13
CA VAL A 243 3.39 20.80 -13.09
C VAL A 243 1.87 20.73 -13.15
N LYS A 244 1.31 19.57 -13.51
CA LYS A 244 -0.14 19.33 -13.34
C LYS A 244 -0.38 18.64 -12.01
N LEU A 245 -0.72 19.43 -10.99
CA LEU A 245 -1.18 18.92 -9.70
C LEU A 245 -2.56 18.29 -9.83
N SER A 246 -2.90 17.33 -8.95
CA SER A 246 -4.29 16.85 -8.88
C SER A 246 -5.17 17.86 -8.16
N SER A 247 -6.49 17.80 -8.41
CA SER A 247 -7.47 18.60 -7.67
C SER A 247 -7.33 18.40 -6.16
N LYS A 248 -7.10 17.17 -5.70
CA LYS A 248 -6.77 16.90 -4.29
C LYS A 248 -5.54 17.68 -3.81
N SER A 249 -4.43 17.65 -4.54
CA SER A 249 -3.21 18.38 -4.14
C SER A 249 -3.48 19.88 -4.00
N LEU A 250 -4.19 20.48 -4.96
CA LEU A 250 -4.57 21.90 -4.91
C LEU A 250 -5.48 22.21 -3.71
N SER A 251 -6.44 21.34 -3.39
CA SER A 251 -7.28 21.52 -2.20
C SER A 251 -6.48 21.48 -0.90
N LEU A 252 -5.46 20.61 -0.79
CA LEU A 252 -4.57 20.57 0.36
C LEU A 252 -3.60 21.77 0.41
N PHE A 253 -3.24 22.34 -0.74
CA PHE A 253 -2.47 23.57 -0.81
C PHE A 253 -3.32 24.77 -0.36
N ALA A 254 -4.61 24.81 -0.73
CA ALA A 254 -5.55 25.77 -0.17
C ALA A 254 -5.61 25.65 1.37
N TRP A 255 -5.76 24.43 1.90
CA TRP A 255 -5.74 24.20 3.36
C TRP A 255 -4.42 24.67 4.00
N THR A 256 -3.28 24.36 3.37
CA THR A 256 -1.97 24.83 3.86
C THR A 256 -1.91 26.35 3.92
N ASN A 257 -2.44 27.04 2.90
CA ASN A 257 -2.41 28.49 2.79
C ASN A 257 -3.31 29.22 3.81
N ILE A 258 -4.13 28.49 4.57
CA ILE A 258 -4.87 29.04 5.73
C ILE A 258 -3.90 29.31 6.90
N TYR A 259 -2.86 28.49 7.07
CA TYR A 259 -1.96 28.57 8.22
C TYR A 259 -0.54 29.04 7.90
N PHE A 260 -0.09 28.84 6.65
CA PHE A 260 1.29 29.07 6.26
C PHE A 260 1.37 29.89 4.98
N ASP A 261 2.46 30.63 4.80
CA ASP A 261 2.76 31.29 3.52
C ASP A 261 3.15 30.22 2.48
N LEU A 262 2.18 29.79 1.68
CA LEU A 262 2.39 28.77 0.67
C LEU A 262 3.38 29.24 -0.41
N LYS A 263 3.43 30.54 -0.72
CA LYS A 263 4.32 31.07 -1.76
C LYS A 263 5.78 30.97 -1.31
N ASP A 264 6.07 31.26 -0.04
CA ASP A 264 7.39 31.00 0.55
C ASP A 264 7.78 29.52 0.48
N ILE A 265 6.83 28.60 0.75
CA ILE A 265 7.10 27.14 0.66
C ILE A 265 7.39 26.72 -0.79
N ILE A 266 6.58 27.15 -1.75
CA ILE A 266 6.75 26.83 -3.18
C ILE A 266 8.09 27.37 -3.69
N SER A 267 8.51 28.57 -3.25
CA SER A 267 9.78 29.18 -3.67
C SER A 267 11.03 28.36 -3.31
N LYS A 268 10.90 27.43 -2.35
CA LYS A 268 11.97 26.50 -1.92
C LYS A 268 11.99 25.21 -2.74
N SER A 269 11.02 25.00 -3.61
CA SER A 269 11.01 23.89 -4.56
C SER A 269 11.79 24.26 -5.83
N ASN A 270 12.11 23.26 -6.65
CA ASN A 270 12.87 23.49 -7.88
C ASN A 270 12.00 24.04 -9.02
N HIS A 271 10.70 24.24 -8.79
CA HIS A 271 9.72 24.51 -9.83
C HIS A 271 8.65 25.50 -9.41
N ASN A 272 8.26 26.36 -10.35
CA ASN A 272 7.23 27.36 -10.13
C ASN A 272 5.84 26.79 -10.40
N LEU A 273 4.85 27.30 -9.66
CA LEU A 273 3.45 26.96 -9.82
C LEU A 273 2.67 28.23 -10.15
N ILE A 274 2.81 28.68 -11.40
CA ILE A 274 2.27 29.97 -11.87
C ILE A 274 0.79 30.14 -11.51
N ASP A 275 -0.04 29.12 -11.75
CA ASP A 275 -1.48 29.15 -11.44
C ASP A 275 -1.76 29.43 -9.95
N ILE A 276 -0.87 29.01 -9.04
CA ILE A 276 -0.98 29.25 -7.59
C ILE A 276 -0.36 30.59 -7.20
N GLU A 277 0.73 30.98 -7.86
CA GLU A 277 1.39 32.27 -7.65
C GLU A 277 0.46 33.45 -8.00
N GLU A 278 -0.42 33.26 -8.99
CA GLU A 278 -1.45 34.22 -9.41
C GLU A 278 -2.66 34.28 -8.46
N CYS A 279 -2.85 33.29 -7.58
CA CYS A 279 -3.95 33.30 -6.61
C CYS A 279 -3.70 34.33 -5.49
N ASN A 280 -4.77 35.04 -5.08
CA ASN A 280 -4.68 36.07 -4.03
C ASN A 280 -4.84 35.50 -2.61
N GLY A 281 -5.41 34.30 -2.48
CA GLY A 281 -5.65 33.68 -1.19
C GLY A 281 -6.02 32.20 -1.31
N TRP A 282 -6.26 31.56 -0.17
CA TRP A 282 -6.55 30.12 -0.12
C TRP A 282 -7.86 29.75 -0.85
N LEU A 283 -8.88 30.62 -0.83
CA LEU A 283 -10.14 30.39 -1.52
C LEU A 283 -9.97 30.35 -3.05
N ASP A 284 -9.08 31.17 -3.61
CA ASP A 284 -8.80 31.15 -5.05
C ASP A 284 -8.11 29.85 -5.47
N ILE A 285 -7.19 29.34 -4.63
CA ILE A 285 -6.53 28.04 -4.82
C ILE A 285 -7.57 26.90 -4.76
N LEU A 286 -8.56 27.00 -3.86
CA LEU A 286 -9.63 26.01 -3.77
C LEU A 286 -10.53 26.04 -5.01
N LYS A 287 -10.90 27.22 -5.51
CA LYS A 287 -11.65 27.36 -6.77
C LYS A 287 -10.87 26.76 -7.94
N LEU A 288 -9.57 27.02 -8.01
CA LEU A 288 -8.68 26.38 -8.98
C LEU A 288 -8.71 24.84 -8.86
N SER A 289 -8.71 24.31 -7.63
CA SER A 289 -8.83 22.87 -7.40
C SER A 289 -10.15 22.28 -7.94
N CYS A 290 -11.25 23.04 -7.80
CA CYS A 290 -12.57 22.64 -8.31
C CYS A 290 -12.59 22.61 -9.83
N LEU A 291 -11.95 23.61 -10.48
CA LEU A 291 -11.78 23.64 -11.94
C LEU A 291 -10.92 22.46 -12.42
N TYR A 292 -9.81 22.18 -11.73
CA TYR A 292 -8.95 21.04 -12.03
C TYR A 292 -9.67 19.70 -11.87
N ASN A 293 -10.68 19.62 -11.00
CA ASN A 293 -11.48 18.40 -10.84
C ASN A 293 -12.31 18.08 -12.09
N GLN A 294 -12.53 19.05 -12.99
CA GLN A 294 -13.22 18.81 -14.26
C GLN A 294 -12.29 18.29 -15.37
N ILE A 295 -10.97 18.24 -15.11
CA ILE A 295 -9.95 17.82 -16.07
C ILE A 295 -9.60 16.36 -15.80
N ALA A 296 -9.77 15.48 -16.79
CA ALA A 296 -9.56 14.04 -16.63
C ALA A 296 -8.18 13.66 -16.08
N GLU A 297 -7.12 14.40 -16.44
CA GLU A 297 -5.76 14.11 -15.95
C GLU A 297 -5.48 14.62 -14.52
N CYS A 298 -6.29 15.56 -14.02
CA CYS A 298 -6.13 16.16 -12.69
C CYS A 298 -7.16 15.66 -11.68
N TYR A 299 -8.19 14.96 -12.16
CA TYR A 299 -9.30 14.43 -11.39
C TYR A 299 -8.85 13.45 -10.30
N SER A 300 -9.39 13.61 -9.08
CA SER A 300 -9.04 12.75 -7.93
C SER A 300 -10.21 11.98 -7.31
N ASN A 301 -11.38 11.93 -7.95
CA ASN A 301 -12.65 11.32 -7.48
C ASN A 301 -13.22 11.85 -6.15
N TYR A 302 -12.41 12.16 -5.14
CA TYR A 302 -12.87 12.41 -3.77
C TYR A 302 -12.23 13.65 -3.14
N PHE A 303 -13.05 14.46 -2.46
CA PHE A 303 -12.56 15.59 -1.66
C PHE A 303 -11.98 15.09 -0.32
N SER A 304 -11.35 15.97 0.45
CA SER A 304 -10.92 15.64 1.82
C SER A 304 -12.05 15.84 2.81
N GLU A 305 -12.62 14.77 3.35
CA GLU A 305 -13.59 14.90 4.45
C GLU A 305 -12.98 15.59 5.67
N LYS A 306 -11.70 15.31 5.97
CA LYS A 306 -10.95 16.01 7.03
C LYS A 306 -10.89 17.52 6.81
N PHE A 307 -10.60 17.96 5.58
CA PHE A 307 -10.60 19.38 5.27
C PHE A 307 -12.01 19.97 5.28
N LYS A 308 -13.01 19.22 4.80
CA LYS A 308 -14.42 19.62 4.84
C LYS A 308 -14.88 19.87 6.28
N ASP A 309 -14.45 19.02 7.22
CA ASP A 309 -14.76 19.20 8.65
C ASP A 309 -14.07 20.43 9.23
N VAL A 310 -12.80 20.68 8.90
CA VAL A 310 -12.11 21.93 9.30
C VAL A 310 -12.84 23.18 8.78
N LEU A 311 -13.31 23.16 7.53
CA LEU A 311 -14.08 24.27 6.96
C LEU A 311 -15.43 24.47 7.68
N LYS A 312 -16.10 23.39 8.12
CA LYS A 312 -17.33 23.50 8.92
C LYS A 312 -17.08 24.12 10.29
N ASP A 313 -15.92 23.85 10.89
CA ASP A 313 -15.53 24.44 12.18
C ASP A 313 -15.25 25.95 12.06
N MET A 314 -14.91 26.43 10.86
CA MET A 314 -14.75 27.85 10.51
C MET A 314 -16.09 28.53 10.14
N LYS A 315 -17.18 28.21 10.87
CA LYS A 315 -18.56 28.64 10.55
C LYS A 315 -18.78 30.16 10.45
N ASP A 316 -17.93 30.97 11.07
CA ASP A 316 -18.04 32.43 11.10
C ASP A 316 -17.22 33.10 9.97
N ASP A 317 -16.52 32.31 9.15
CA ASP A 317 -15.70 32.77 8.02
C ASP A 317 -16.51 32.70 6.70
N GLU A 318 -16.75 33.86 6.08
CA GLU A 318 -17.50 33.95 4.82
C GLU A 318 -16.86 33.17 3.68
N ASP A 319 -15.53 33.07 3.65
CA ASP A 319 -14.81 32.34 2.62
C ASP A 319 -14.88 30.83 2.85
N ALA A 320 -14.94 30.37 4.12
CA ALA A 320 -15.22 28.98 4.47
C ALA A 320 -16.63 28.53 4.04
N ILE A 321 -17.64 29.41 4.20
CA ILE A 321 -19.01 29.14 3.74
C ILE A 321 -19.02 28.97 2.21
N LYS A 322 -18.42 29.91 1.47
CA LYS A 322 -18.31 29.83 0.01
C LYS A 322 -17.54 28.58 -0.42
N ALA A 323 -16.45 28.26 0.26
CA ALA A 323 -15.65 27.06 -0.02
C ALA A 323 -16.48 25.78 0.05
N LEU A 324 -17.33 25.63 1.07
CA LEU A 324 -18.23 24.49 1.21
C LEU A 324 -19.25 24.40 0.07
N GLU A 325 -19.78 25.53 -0.41
CA GLU A 325 -20.67 25.57 -1.58
C GLU A 325 -19.97 25.07 -2.86
N TYR A 326 -18.72 25.53 -3.11
CA TYR A 326 -17.91 25.04 -4.22
C TYR A 326 -17.64 23.54 -4.11
N ILE A 327 -17.28 23.05 -2.93
CA ILE A 327 -16.99 21.62 -2.72
C ILE A 327 -18.22 20.78 -3.07
N ASN A 328 -19.39 21.11 -2.53
CA ASN A 328 -20.62 20.37 -2.80
C ASN A 328 -21.01 20.41 -4.29
N THR A 329 -20.72 21.51 -4.99
CA THR A 329 -21.04 21.67 -6.42
C THR A 329 -20.11 20.83 -7.32
N TYR A 330 -18.80 20.80 -7.04
CA TYR A 330 -17.79 20.25 -7.96
C TYR A 330 -17.28 18.86 -7.58
N PHE A 331 -17.49 18.44 -6.33
CA PHE A 331 -17.13 17.10 -5.85
C PHE A 331 -18.37 16.26 -5.48
N GLY A 332 -19.55 16.89 -5.35
CA GLY A 332 -20.82 16.23 -5.01
C GLY A 332 -21.02 16.01 -3.51
N ASP A 333 -22.25 15.67 -3.12
CA ASP A 333 -22.53 15.12 -1.79
C ASP A 333 -22.08 13.65 -1.77
N GLU A 334 -20.94 13.38 -1.15
CA GLU A 334 -20.52 12.02 -0.80
C GLU A 334 -21.38 11.54 0.38
N SER A 335 -22.57 10.98 0.08
CA SER A 335 -23.41 10.26 1.04
C SER A 335 -23.07 8.78 1.12
#